data_AF-A0A7C8CQI5-F1
#
_entry.id   AF-A0A7C8CQI5-F1
#
_cell.length_a   1.000
_cell.length_b   1.000
_cell.length_c   1.000
_cell.angle_alpha   90.00
_cell.angle_beta   90.00
_cell.angle_gamma   90.00
#
_symmetry.space_group_name_H-M   'P 1'
#
loop_
_entity.id
_entity.type
_entity.pdbx_description
1 polymer ?
#
loop_
_entity_poly.entity_id
_entity_poly.type
_entity_poly.pdbx_seq_one_letter_code
_entity_poly.pdbx_strand_id
1 'polypeptide(L)'
;MIHGKTTETAIAAMGYLTELFDEGKRCSAAEIASARRLQGPYVSKVLTELARAGLVLGVRGPGGGFSLGRAPEEIALHEVYDLFERRDGDACPFGGGVCGEGDLCPLHEKFTAVRKETDRILHETTFGVFRK
;
A
#
# COMPACT_ATOMS: atom_id res chain seq x y z
N MET A 1 -7.55 9.99 9.12
CA MET A 1 -7.04 8.60 8.95
C MET A 1 -5.77 8.73 8.14
N ILE A 2 -4.64 8.17 8.59
CA ILE A 2 -3.31 8.43 8.01
C ILE A 2 -3.16 7.81 6.61
N HIS A 3 -4.06 6.89 6.24
CA HIS A 3 -4.20 6.33 4.90
C HIS A 3 -5.68 6.15 4.56
N GLY A 4 -5.99 6.11 3.28
CA GLY A 4 -7.30 5.81 2.71
C GLY A 4 -7.57 4.31 2.58
N LYS A 5 -8.85 4.00 2.37
CA LYS A 5 -9.36 2.62 2.27
C LYS A 5 -8.75 1.81 1.11
N THR A 6 -8.30 2.49 0.06
CA THR A 6 -7.65 1.85 -1.09
C THR A 6 -6.30 1.27 -0.69
N THR A 7 -5.49 2.04 0.04
CA THR A 7 -4.16 1.65 0.51
C THR A 7 -4.25 0.51 1.51
N GLU A 8 -5.20 0.56 2.44
CA GLU A 8 -5.49 -0.54 3.36
C GLU A 8 -5.79 -1.84 2.60
N THR A 9 -6.65 -1.77 1.58
CA THR A 9 -7.02 -2.92 0.73
C THR A 9 -5.80 -3.46 -0.02
N ALA A 10 -4.93 -2.57 -0.51
CA ALA A 10 -3.72 -2.95 -1.22
C ALA A 10 -2.70 -3.64 -0.33
N ILE A 11 -2.42 -3.09 0.85
CA ILE A 11 -1.53 -3.70 1.83
C ILE A 11 -2.08 -5.07 2.28
N ALA A 12 -3.39 -5.18 2.53
CA ALA A 12 -4.01 -6.45 2.91
C ALA A 12 -3.91 -7.53 1.81
N ALA A 13 -4.09 -7.14 0.55
CA ALA A 13 -3.93 -8.03 -0.60
C ALA A 13 -2.47 -8.48 -0.77
N MET A 14 -1.53 -7.55 -0.76
CA MET A 14 -0.09 -7.82 -0.87
C MET A 14 0.41 -8.69 0.27
N GLY A 15 0.00 -8.40 1.51
CA GLY A 15 0.33 -9.23 2.67
C GLY A 15 -0.20 -10.66 2.52
N TYR A 16 -1.40 -10.84 1.97
CA TYR A 16 -1.95 -12.19 1.77
C TYR A 16 -1.18 -12.98 0.71
N LEU A 17 -0.81 -12.32 -0.39
CA LEU A 17 0.05 -12.92 -1.41
C LEU A 17 1.45 -13.25 -0.85
N THR A 18 1.93 -12.45 0.10
CA THR A 18 3.22 -12.69 0.78
C THR A 18 3.18 -13.91 1.69
N GLU A 19 2.10 -14.07 2.47
CA GLU A 19 1.91 -15.24 3.34
C GLU A 19 1.92 -16.58 2.57
N LEU A 20 1.63 -16.55 1.26
CA LEU A 20 1.56 -17.71 0.38
C LEU A 20 2.74 -17.80 -0.61
N PHE A 21 3.72 -16.90 -0.49
CA PHE A 21 4.79 -16.73 -1.47
C PHE A 21 5.61 -18.02 -1.63
N ASP A 22 5.97 -18.67 -0.53
CA ASP A 22 6.79 -19.90 -0.53
C ASP A 22 6.07 -21.12 -1.12
N GLU A 23 4.73 -21.10 -1.15
CA GLU A 23 3.93 -22.13 -1.78
C GLU A 23 3.85 -21.96 -3.31
N GLY A 24 4.35 -20.84 -3.86
CA GLY A 24 4.29 -20.52 -5.28
C GLY A 24 2.85 -20.37 -5.81
N LYS A 25 1.89 -20.15 -4.91
CA LYS A 25 0.46 -20.11 -5.24
C LYS A 25 0.08 -18.77 -5.86
N ARG A 26 -0.88 -18.83 -6.79
CA ARG A 26 -1.59 -17.66 -7.30
C ARG A 26 -2.98 -17.62 -6.68
N CYS A 27 -3.47 -16.42 -6.39
CA CYS A 27 -4.79 -16.22 -5.81
C CYS A 27 -5.63 -15.30 -6.68
N SER A 28 -6.88 -15.69 -6.92
CA SER A 28 -7.89 -14.83 -7.51
C SER A 28 -8.27 -13.69 -6.55
N ALA A 29 -8.77 -12.58 -7.11
CA ALA A 29 -9.28 -11.47 -6.31
C ALA A 29 -10.39 -11.91 -5.34
N ALA A 30 -11.19 -12.92 -5.70
CA ALA A 30 -12.25 -13.47 -4.87
C ALA A 30 -11.69 -14.21 -3.64
N GLU A 31 -10.65 -15.02 -3.81
CA GLU A 31 -9.97 -15.71 -2.71
C GLU A 31 -9.35 -14.71 -1.73
N ILE A 32 -8.64 -13.70 -2.24
CA ILE A 32 -8.04 -12.64 -1.41
C ILE A 32 -9.13 -11.87 -0.66
N ALA A 33 -10.21 -11.49 -1.35
CA ALA A 33 -11.33 -10.79 -0.74
C ALA A 33 -12.00 -11.60 0.36
N SER A 34 -12.20 -12.90 0.16
CA SER A 34 -12.75 -13.81 1.17
C SER A 34 -11.80 -13.92 2.38
N ALA A 35 -10.52 -14.19 2.15
CA ALA A 35 -9.52 -14.38 3.20
C ALA A 35 -9.33 -13.12 4.05
N ARG A 36 -9.40 -11.93 3.44
CA ARG A 36 -9.24 -10.65 4.13
C ARG A 36 -10.57 -9.98 4.54
N ARG A 37 -11.72 -10.61 4.27
CA ARG A 37 -13.07 -10.04 4.51
C ARG A 37 -13.27 -8.68 3.84
N LEU A 38 -12.78 -8.55 2.61
CA LEU A 38 -12.86 -7.35 1.78
C LEU A 38 -13.90 -7.50 0.66
N GLN A 39 -14.23 -6.38 0.01
CA GLN A 39 -15.16 -6.38 -1.12
C GLN A 39 -14.44 -6.77 -2.41
N GLY A 40 -14.87 -7.88 -3.04
CA GLY A 40 -14.25 -8.44 -4.24
C GLY A 40 -13.98 -7.43 -5.37
N PRO A 41 -14.96 -6.61 -5.81
CA PRO A 41 -14.74 -5.62 -6.86
C PRO A 41 -13.62 -4.62 -6.53
N TYR A 42 -13.47 -4.28 -5.25
CA TYR A 42 -12.46 -3.33 -4.80
C TYR A 42 -11.07 -3.96 -4.79
N VAL A 43 -10.95 -5.21 -4.33
CA VAL A 43 -9.71 -5.99 -4.41
C VAL A 43 -9.28 -6.17 -5.88
N SER A 44 -10.19 -6.50 -6.79
CA SER A 44 -9.89 -6.61 -8.23
C SER A 44 -9.35 -5.31 -8.81
N LYS A 45 -9.95 -4.16 -8.44
CA LYS A 45 -9.48 -2.84 -8.88
C LYS A 45 -8.06 -2.57 -8.39
N VAL A 46 -7.80 -2.80 -7.10
CA VAL A 46 -6.49 -2.59 -6.49
C VAL A 46 -5.42 -3.50 -7.11
N LEU A 47 -5.72 -4.79 -7.30
CA LEU A 47 -4.79 -5.74 -7.93
C LEU A 47 -4.47 -5.36 -9.38
N THR A 48 -5.40 -4.73 -10.09
CA THR A 48 -5.16 -4.22 -11.44
C THR A 48 -4.13 -3.09 -11.44
N GLU A 49 -4.24 -2.14 -10.51
CA GLU A 49 -3.26 -1.05 -10.39
C GLU A 49 -1.91 -1.56 -9.88
N LEU A 50 -1.89 -2.47 -8.90
CA LEU A 50 -0.66 -3.14 -8.44
C LEU A 50 0.04 -3.88 -9.59
N ALA A 51 -0.72 -4.53 -10.48
CA ALA A 51 -0.17 -5.26 -11.62
C ALA A 51 0.45 -4.31 -12.65
N ARG A 52 -0.19 -3.15 -12.89
CA ARG A 52 0.38 -2.09 -13.75
C ARG A 52 1.68 -1.52 -13.18
N ALA A 53 1.77 -1.42 -11.85
CA ALA A 53 2.98 -0.99 -11.15
C ALA A 53 4.05 -2.09 -11.05
N GLY A 54 3.79 -3.31 -11.53
CA GLY A 54 4.72 -4.44 -11.46
C GLY A 54 4.88 -5.06 -10.06
N LEU A 55 4.08 -4.64 -9.08
CA LEU A 55 4.14 -5.14 -7.70
C LEU A 55 3.51 -6.54 -7.58
N VAL A 56 2.57 -6.86 -8.47
CA VAL A 56 2.00 -8.21 -8.64
C VAL A 56 2.02 -8.63 -10.10
N LEU A 57 1.97 -9.93 -10.35
CA LEU A 57 1.80 -10.51 -11.68
C LEU A 57 0.42 -11.15 -11.77
N GLY A 58 -0.32 -10.85 -12.83
CA GLY A 58 -1.65 -11.41 -13.09
C GLY A 58 -1.65 -12.38 -14.27
N VAL A 59 -2.21 -13.58 -14.06
CA VAL A 59 -2.46 -14.57 -15.12
C VAL A 59 -3.97 -14.70 -15.33
N ARG A 60 -4.41 -14.66 -16.61
CA ARG A 60 -5.82 -14.81 -16.99
C ARG A 60 -6.17 -16.28 -17.26
N GLY A 61 -7.46 -16.63 -17.16
CA GLY A 61 -8.00 -17.94 -17.52
C GLY A 61 -8.13 -18.91 -16.34
N PRO A 62 -8.57 -20.16 -16.60
CA PRO A 62 -8.67 -21.20 -15.58
C PRO A 62 -7.32 -21.47 -14.91
N GLY A 63 -7.27 -21.46 -13.58
CA GLY A 63 -6.01 -21.55 -12.82
C GLY A 63 -5.16 -20.27 -12.81
N GLY A 64 -5.71 -19.17 -13.34
CA GLY A 64 -5.13 -17.84 -13.24
C GLY A 64 -5.27 -17.23 -11.84
N GLY A 65 -4.79 -16.00 -11.68
CA GLY A 65 -4.75 -15.31 -10.41
C GLY A 65 -3.56 -14.35 -10.32
N PHE A 66 -3.32 -13.83 -9.12
CA PHE A 66 -2.25 -12.90 -8.82
C PHE A 66 -1.19 -13.55 -7.93
N SER A 67 0.06 -13.18 -8.13
CA SER A 67 1.21 -13.47 -7.26
C SER A 67 2.06 -12.21 -7.10
N LEU A 68 2.99 -12.18 -6.15
CA LEU A 68 3.97 -11.08 -6.08
C LEU A 68 4.81 -11.01 -7.36
N GLY A 69 5.21 -9.80 -7.74
CA GLY A 69 6.08 -9.56 -8.91
C GLY A 69 7.56 -9.77 -8.66
N ARG A 70 7.97 -9.77 -7.39
CA ARG A 70 9.34 -10.01 -6.92
C ARG A 70 9.31 -10.54 -5.49
N ALA A 71 10.47 -10.83 -4.91
CA ALA A 71 10.53 -11.35 -3.54
C ALA A 71 9.94 -10.33 -2.55
N PRO A 72 9.20 -10.77 -1.51
CA PRO A 72 8.54 -9.84 -0.58
C PRO A 72 9.53 -8.95 0.18
N GLU A 73 10.77 -9.40 0.37
CA GLU A 73 11.86 -8.61 0.97
C GLU A 73 12.34 -7.45 0.07
N GLU A 74 12.00 -7.48 -1.22
CA GLU A 74 12.36 -6.44 -2.20
C GLU A 74 11.22 -5.45 -2.46
N ILE A 75 10.05 -5.64 -1.82
CA ILE A 75 8.89 -4.77 -1.98
C ILE A 75 8.72 -3.97 -0.70
N ALA A 76 9.00 -2.67 -0.75
CA ALA A 76 8.83 -1.78 0.40
C ALA A 76 7.37 -1.32 0.53
N LEU A 77 6.91 -1.05 1.76
CA LEU A 77 5.54 -0.60 2.00
C LEU A 77 5.24 0.74 1.30
N HIS A 78 6.24 1.64 1.21
CA HIS A 78 6.08 2.93 0.55
C HIS A 78 5.67 2.79 -0.93
N GLU A 79 6.02 1.71 -1.61
CA GLU A 79 5.70 1.52 -3.03
C GLU A 79 4.20 1.29 -3.25
N VAL A 80 3.55 0.62 -2.30
CA VAL A 80 2.09 0.46 -2.29
C VAL A 80 1.43 1.74 -1.78
N TYR A 81 2.00 2.36 -0.76
CA TYR A 81 1.48 3.61 -0.20
C TYR A 81 1.45 4.74 -1.24
N ASP A 82 2.56 5.01 -1.92
CA ASP A 82 2.70 6.07 -2.92
C ASP A 82 1.84 5.82 -4.18
N LEU A 83 1.46 4.57 -4.45
CA LEU A 83 0.61 4.22 -5.58
C LEU A 83 -0.85 4.64 -5.36
N PHE A 84 -1.34 4.60 -4.11
CA PHE A 84 -2.75 4.78 -3.79
C PHE A 84 -3.04 6.01 -2.94
N GLU A 85 -2.09 6.43 -2.11
CA GLU A 85 -2.14 7.73 -1.46
C GLU A 85 -1.55 8.75 -2.40
N ARG A 86 -2.35 9.77 -2.73
CA ARG A 86 -1.77 11.00 -3.22
C ARG A 86 -0.93 11.53 -2.07
N ARG A 87 0.37 11.74 -2.29
CA ARG A 87 1.11 12.75 -1.53
C ARG A 87 0.47 14.08 -1.90
N ASP A 88 -0.68 14.38 -1.31
CA ASP A 88 -1.16 15.74 -1.12
C ASP A 88 -0.15 16.36 -0.15
N GLY A 89 1.05 16.63 -0.68
CA GLY A 89 2.08 17.39 -0.03
C GLY A 89 1.42 18.65 0.49
N ASP A 90 1.72 18.97 1.74
CA ASP A 90 1.55 20.31 2.26
C ASP A 90 0.11 20.79 2.51
N ALA A 91 -0.89 19.89 2.50
CA ALA A 91 -2.16 20.20 3.17
C ALA A 91 -1.88 20.30 4.69
N CYS A 92 -1.51 21.50 5.13
CA CYS A 92 -1.40 21.84 6.52
C CYS A 92 -2.78 21.58 7.15
N PRO A 93 -2.87 20.81 8.25
CA PRO A 93 -4.15 20.60 8.94
C PRO A 93 -4.75 21.92 9.47
N PHE A 94 -3.92 22.96 9.57
CA PHE A 94 -4.32 24.32 9.90
C PHE A 94 -5.00 25.06 8.73
N GLY A 95 -4.94 24.53 7.50
CA GLY A 95 -5.49 25.13 6.29
C GLY A 95 -4.59 26.22 5.68
N GLY A 96 -4.94 26.66 4.47
CA GLY A 96 -4.47 27.92 3.87
C GLY A 96 -3.04 27.99 3.32
N GLY A 97 -2.31 26.87 3.17
CA GLY A 97 -0.93 26.90 2.65
C GLY A 97 0.09 27.56 3.59
N VAL A 98 -0.29 27.82 4.85
CA VAL A 98 0.51 28.57 5.83
C VAL A 98 1.76 27.80 6.30
N CYS A 99 1.90 26.52 5.92
CA CYS A 99 3.15 25.79 6.14
C CYS A 99 4.11 26.05 4.97
N GLY A 100 5.20 26.77 5.24
CA GLY A 100 6.30 26.95 4.28
C GLY A 100 6.33 28.30 3.56
N GLU A 101 5.28 29.11 3.67
CA GLU A 101 5.29 30.53 3.26
C GLU A 101 5.15 31.44 4.49
N GLY A 102 6.25 32.06 4.92
CA GLY A 102 6.31 32.92 6.10
C GLY A 102 6.59 32.18 7.42
N ASP A 103 6.10 32.71 8.54
CA ASP A 103 6.30 32.11 9.86
C ASP A 103 5.60 30.74 9.96
N LEU A 104 6.31 29.75 10.48
CA LEU A 104 5.79 28.40 10.66
C LEU A 104 4.55 28.40 11.58
N CYS A 105 3.50 27.67 11.20
CA CYS A 105 2.34 27.55 12.06
C CYS A 105 2.71 26.83 13.38
N PRO A 106 1.98 27.05 14.49
CA PRO A 106 2.28 26.43 15.79
C PRO A 106 2.29 24.89 15.80
N LEU A 107 1.74 24.27 14.77
CA LEU A 107 1.67 22.81 14.61
C LEU A 107 2.75 22.25 13.67
N HIS A 108 3.52 23.10 12.98
CA HIS A 108 4.40 22.69 11.88
C HIS A 108 5.38 21.60 12.30
N GLU A 109 6.20 21.86 13.33
CA GLU A 109 7.23 20.91 13.78
C GLU A 109 6.64 19.57 14.21
N LYS A 110 5.50 19.60 14.92
CA LYS A 110 4.84 18.38 15.42
C LYS A 110 4.32 17.52 14.28
N PHE A 111 3.66 18.11 13.29
CA PHE A 111 3.14 17.36 12.14
C PHE A 111 4.25 16.91 11.20
N THR A 112 5.28 17.74 10.99
CA THR A 112 6.47 17.37 10.21
C THR A 112 7.18 16.16 10.85
N ALA A 113 7.33 16.14 12.17
CA ALA A 113 7.92 15.00 12.88
C ALA A 113 7.11 13.71 12.68
N VAL A 114 5.78 13.76 12.80
CA VAL A 114 4.90 12.58 12.58
C VAL A 114 4.94 12.09 11.14
N ARG A 115 4.95 13.02 10.16
CA ARG A 115 5.08 12.67 8.74
C ARG A 115 6.41 11.98 8.47
N LYS A 116 7.50 12.53 8.99
CA LYS A 116 8.86 11.96 8.84
C LYS A 116 8.95 10.55 9.43
N GLU A 117 8.32 10.33 10.57
CA GLU A 117 8.33 8.99 11.19
C GLU A 117 7.48 7.99 10.39
N THR A 118 6.31 8.40 9.89
CA THR A 118 5.49 7.57 9.00
C THR A 118 6.26 7.19 7.75
N ASP A 119 6.89 8.18 7.10
CA ASP A 119 7.69 7.98 5.88
C ASP A 119 8.85 7.02 6.12
N ARG A 120 9.57 7.20 7.23
CA ARG A 120 10.64 6.29 7.65
C ARG A 120 10.16 4.85 7.77
N ILE A 121 9.06 4.61 8.49
CA ILE A 121 8.50 3.26 8.67
C ILE A 121 8.13 2.64 7.31
N LEU A 122 7.48 3.41 6.42
CA LEU A 122 7.07 2.92 5.10
C LEU A 122 8.26 2.58 4.20
N HIS A 123 9.35 3.34 4.28
CA HIS A 123 10.56 3.11 3.49
C HIS A 123 11.44 1.98 4.06
N GLU A 124 11.54 1.85 5.38
CA GLU A 124 12.37 0.83 6.05
C GLU A 124 11.67 -0.54 6.15
N THR A 125 10.34 -0.60 6.02
CA THR A 125 9.57 -1.85 6.12
C THR A 125 9.26 -2.43 4.75
N THR A 126 9.53 -3.72 4.58
CA THR A 126 9.19 -4.47 3.36
C THR A 126 8.05 -5.45 3.62
N PHE A 127 7.43 -5.96 2.57
CA PHE A 127 6.40 -6.99 2.70
C PHE A 127 6.94 -8.29 3.28
N GLY A 128 8.27 -8.50 3.29
CA GLY A 128 8.94 -9.64 3.92
C GLY A 128 8.51 -9.88 5.37
N VAL A 129 8.06 -8.84 6.09
CA VAL A 129 7.52 -8.98 7.47
C VAL A 129 6.27 -9.85 7.56
N PHE A 130 5.55 -10.09 6.45
CA PHE A 130 4.36 -10.93 6.38
C PHE A 130 4.64 -12.36 5.88
N ARG A 131 5.89 -12.69 5.56
CA ARG A 131 6.28 -14.04 5.13
C ARG A 131 6.16 -15.01 6.31
N LYS A 132 5.73 -16.25 6.04
CA LYS A 132 5.51 -17.30 7.05
C LYS A 132 6.64 -18.31 7.09
#